data_AF-A0A9X6ABL7-F1
#
_entry.id   AF-A0A9X6ABL7-F1
#
_cell.length_a   1.000
_cell.length_b   1.000
_cell.length_c   1.000
_cell.angle_alpha   90.00
_cell.angle_beta   90.00
_cell.angle_gamma   90.00
#
_symmetry.space_group_name_H-M   'P 1'
#
loop_
_entity.id
_entity.type
_entity.pdbx_description
1 polymer ?
#
loop_
_entity_poly.entity_id
_entity_poly.type
_entity_poly.pdbx_seq_one_letter_code
_entity_poly.pdbx_strand_id
1 'polypeptide(L)'
;DHTDRFRVTGRTGQITVEGTSPAVLLTGLHTYLRRTAHASVSWTGEQLNLPRTLPAPAAEITGTANVPHRFAFNDTNEGYTGAYRDWDAWQYELDVLAVHGVNRVLVYMGGDAVYYDTFRQFGYTDAEMRAWIPAPARQPWWLLQNMSGFGGPVSRQLLEKRAALAEKIIDRIRDLGMT
;
A
#
# COMPACT_ATOMS: atom_id res chain seq x y z
N ASP A 1 -5.30 -24.96 -6.52
CA ASP A 1 -5.85 -23.77 -7.16
C ASP A 1 -5.62 -22.58 -6.23
N HIS A 2 -4.76 -21.64 -6.65
CA HIS A 2 -4.32 -20.46 -5.87
C HIS A 2 -5.12 -19.20 -6.24
N THR A 3 -6.25 -19.35 -6.93
CA THR A 3 -7.06 -18.22 -7.37
C THR A 3 -7.72 -17.55 -6.17
N ASP A 4 -7.50 -16.24 -6.06
CA ASP A 4 -8.13 -15.43 -5.02
C ASP A 4 -9.65 -15.44 -5.16
N ARG A 5 -10.34 -15.77 -4.07
CA ARG A 5 -11.79 -15.83 -4.04
C ARG A 5 -12.32 -15.46 -2.66
N PHE A 6 -13.50 -14.84 -2.64
CA PHE A 6 -14.23 -14.56 -1.42
C PHE A 6 -15.68 -15.02 -1.52
N ARG A 7 -16.29 -15.16 -0.35
CA ARG A 7 -17.72 -15.45 -0.18
C ARG A 7 -18.25 -14.66 1.01
N VAL A 8 -19.42 -14.04 0.86
CA VAL A 8 -20.13 -13.34 1.92
C VAL A 8 -21.52 -13.93 2.08
N THR A 9 -21.82 -14.38 3.29
CA THR A 9 -23.13 -14.88 3.71
C THR A 9 -23.54 -14.18 5.00
N GLY A 10 -24.75 -14.43 5.48
CA GLY A 10 -25.14 -13.98 6.81
C GLY A 10 -26.62 -13.69 6.94
N ARG A 11 -26.95 -13.09 8.08
CA ARG A 11 -28.30 -12.67 8.48
C ARG A 11 -28.24 -11.24 9.00
N THR A 12 -29.41 -10.65 9.22
CA THR A 12 -29.51 -9.29 9.77
C THR A 12 -28.73 -9.19 11.09
N GLY A 13 -27.84 -8.21 11.17
CA GLY A 13 -26.97 -7.96 12.33
C GLY A 13 -25.71 -8.83 12.39
N GLN A 14 -25.53 -9.80 11.50
CA GLN A 14 -24.35 -10.69 11.52
C GLN A 14 -24.02 -11.24 10.12
N ILE A 15 -22.94 -10.75 9.54
CA ILE A 15 -22.37 -11.28 8.30
C ILE A 15 -21.15 -12.17 8.57
N THR A 16 -20.90 -13.10 7.65
CA THR A 16 -19.71 -13.93 7.60
C THR A 16 -19.00 -13.67 6.29
N VAL A 17 -17.71 -13.36 6.35
CA VAL A 17 -16.84 -13.15 5.18
C VAL A 17 -15.76 -14.22 5.18
N GLU A 18 -15.62 -14.93 4.07
CA GLU A 18 -14.59 -15.93 3.84
C GLU A 18 -13.74 -15.47 2.65
N GLY A 19 -12.43 -15.73 2.69
CA GLY A 19 -11.48 -15.25 1.69
C GLY A 19 -10.20 -16.08 1.71
N THR A 20 -9.48 -16.11 0.59
CA THR A 20 -8.21 -16.86 0.43
C THR A 20 -7.03 -16.21 1.13
N SER A 21 -7.10 -14.92 1.43
CA SER A 21 -6.08 -14.16 2.14
C SER A 21 -6.73 -13.02 2.93
N PRO A 22 -6.00 -12.37 3.85
CA PRO A 22 -6.52 -11.20 4.57
C PRO A 22 -6.99 -10.07 3.65
N ALA A 23 -6.24 -9.71 2.60
CA ALA A 23 -6.68 -8.71 1.63
C ALA A 23 -7.97 -9.13 0.89
N VAL A 24 -8.13 -10.41 0.60
CA VAL A 24 -9.34 -10.94 -0.06
C VAL A 24 -10.55 -10.94 0.88
N LEU A 25 -10.35 -11.15 2.19
CA LEU A 25 -11.41 -10.91 3.19
C LEU A 25 -11.87 -9.44 3.15
N LEU A 26 -10.94 -8.49 3.08
CA LEU A 26 -11.26 -7.07 2.98
C LEU A 26 -12.00 -6.73 1.66
N THR A 27 -11.59 -7.33 0.55
CA THR A 27 -12.29 -7.22 -0.74
C THR A 27 -13.74 -7.73 -0.64
N GLY A 28 -13.95 -8.88 0.01
CA GLY A 28 -15.28 -9.45 0.23
C GLY A 28 -16.15 -8.57 1.11
N LEU A 29 -15.61 -8.11 2.24
CA LEU A 29 -16.26 -7.15 3.13
C LEU A 29 -16.67 -5.88 2.38
N HIS A 30 -15.76 -5.28 1.61
CA HIS A 30 -16.05 -4.07 0.86
C HIS A 30 -17.08 -4.29 -0.25
N THR A 31 -17.10 -5.47 -0.86
CA THR A 31 -18.15 -5.84 -1.82
C THR A 31 -19.53 -5.87 -1.16
N TYR A 32 -19.63 -6.44 0.04
CA TYR A 32 -20.87 -6.38 0.83
C TYR A 32 -21.24 -4.94 1.22
N LEU A 33 -20.28 -4.15 1.69
CA LEU A 33 -20.53 -2.76 2.08
C LEU A 33 -21.13 -1.98 0.91
N ARG A 34 -20.57 -2.10 -0.30
CA ARG A 34 -21.07 -1.39 -1.48
C ARG A 34 -22.43 -1.88 -1.96
N ARG A 35 -22.63 -3.20 -2.03
CA ARG A 35 -23.81 -3.79 -2.66
C ARG A 35 -25.02 -3.91 -1.74
N THR A 36 -24.80 -3.97 -0.43
CA THR A 36 -25.86 -4.24 0.55
C THR A 36 -25.99 -3.15 1.59
N ALA A 37 -24.88 -2.64 2.15
CA ALA A 37 -24.92 -1.62 3.19
C ALA A 37 -24.83 -0.16 2.66
N HIS A 38 -24.70 0.01 1.34
CA HIS A 38 -24.54 1.30 0.67
C HIS A 38 -23.39 2.17 1.22
N ALA A 39 -22.30 1.51 1.63
CA ALA A 39 -21.10 2.11 2.17
C ALA A 39 -19.89 1.81 1.28
N SER A 40 -18.86 2.66 1.30
CA SER A 40 -17.68 2.50 0.45
C SER A 40 -16.46 3.21 1.03
N VAL A 41 -15.27 2.66 0.76
CA VAL A 41 -13.97 3.28 1.05
C VAL A 41 -13.21 3.47 -0.26
N SER A 42 -12.57 4.62 -0.45
CA SER A 42 -11.79 4.94 -1.65
C SER A 42 -10.66 5.95 -1.37
N TRP A 43 -9.78 6.14 -2.35
CA TRP A 43 -8.73 7.17 -2.29
C TRP A 43 -9.26 8.60 -2.10
N THR A 44 -10.47 8.88 -2.57
CA THR A 44 -11.05 10.24 -2.56
C THR A 44 -12.07 10.44 -1.45
N GLY A 45 -12.18 9.49 -0.52
CA GLY A 45 -13.07 9.57 0.63
C GLY A 45 -13.88 8.31 0.86
N GLU A 46 -14.72 8.39 1.87
CA GLU A 46 -15.48 7.26 2.39
C GLU A 46 -16.92 7.66 2.73
N GLN A 47 -17.82 6.69 2.65
CA GLN A 47 -19.20 6.77 3.13
C GLN A 47 -19.38 5.57 4.05
N LEU A 48 -19.25 5.77 5.36
CA LEU A 48 -19.31 4.72 6.39
C LEU A 48 -20.45 4.93 7.39
N ASN A 49 -21.47 5.70 7.03
CA ASN A 49 -22.71 5.86 7.81
C ASN A 49 -23.54 4.58 7.74
N LEU A 50 -23.08 3.56 8.45
CA LEU A 50 -23.72 2.26 8.52
C LEU A 50 -24.92 2.28 9.47
N PRO A 51 -25.99 1.52 9.16
CA PRO A 51 -27.07 1.34 10.09
C PRO A 51 -26.59 0.59 11.34
N ARG A 52 -27.21 0.87 12.50
CA ARG A 52 -26.91 0.18 13.76
C ARG A 52 -27.03 -1.34 13.65
N THR A 53 -27.96 -1.81 12.81
CA THR A 53 -28.12 -3.23 12.49
C THR A 53 -27.76 -3.43 11.03
N LEU A 54 -26.70 -4.18 10.77
CA LEU A 54 -26.25 -4.48 9.41
C LEU A 54 -27.31 -5.28 8.62
N PRO A 55 -27.62 -4.91 7.38
CA PRO A 55 -28.57 -5.65 6.55
C PRO A 55 -28.01 -7.03 6.15
N ALA A 56 -28.86 -8.04 6.05
CA ALA A 56 -28.47 -9.32 5.45
C ALA A 56 -28.24 -9.13 3.93
N PRO A 57 -27.25 -9.83 3.32
CA PRO A 57 -27.20 -9.91 1.87
C PRO A 57 -28.42 -10.68 1.33
N ALA A 58 -29.00 -10.23 0.22
CA ALA A 58 -30.20 -10.85 -0.36
C ALA A 58 -29.95 -12.30 -0.85
N ALA A 59 -28.71 -12.60 -1.24
CA ALA A 59 -28.20 -13.92 -1.58
C ALA A 59 -26.71 -13.97 -1.25
N GLU A 60 -26.11 -15.17 -1.26
CA GLU A 60 -24.66 -15.33 -1.14
C GLU A 60 -23.92 -14.46 -2.18
N ILE A 61 -22.95 -13.67 -1.73
CA ILE A 61 -22.12 -12.83 -2.60
C ILE A 61 -20.78 -13.55 -2.78
N THR A 62 -20.43 -13.88 -4.01
CA THR A 62 -19.13 -14.47 -4.34
C THR A 62 -18.34 -13.57 -5.29
N GLY A 63 -17.01 -13.74 -5.26
CA GLY A 63 -16.12 -13.12 -6.23
C GLY A 63 -14.84 -13.93 -6.38
N THR A 64 -14.35 -14.04 -7.60
CA THR A 64 -13.13 -14.75 -7.95
C THR A 64 -12.27 -13.86 -8.84
N ALA A 65 -10.98 -13.74 -8.53
CA ALA A 65 -10.04 -12.99 -9.35
C ALA A 65 -9.87 -13.67 -10.71
N ASN A 66 -9.92 -12.89 -11.78
CA ASN A 66 -9.67 -13.37 -13.14
C ASN A 66 -8.17 -13.37 -13.51
N VAL A 67 -7.33 -12.76 -12.68
CA VAL A 67 -5.88 -12.68 -12.86
C VAL A 67 -5.15 -12.93 -11.53
N PRO A 68 -3.94 -13.51 -11.56
CA PRO A 68 -3.18 -13.80 -10.35
C PRO A 68 -2.61 -12.53 -9.69
N HIS A 69 -2.40 -11.46 -10.47
CA HIS A 69 -1.71 -10.25 -10.02
C HIS A 69 -2.55 -9.02 -10.34
N ARG A 70 -2.87 -8.23 -9.32
CA ARG A 70 -3.50 -6.92 -9.43
C ARG A 70 -2.54 -5.91 -8.81
N PHE A 71 -1.83 -5.19 -9.67
CA PHE A 71 -0.69 -4.36 -9.33
C PHE A 71 -1.08 -2.91 -9.08
N ALA A 72 -0.40 -2.28 -8.12
CA ALA A 72 -0.56 -0.88 -7.80
C ALA A 72 0.73 -0.10 -7.87
N PHE A 73 0.54 1.17 -8.23
CA PHE A 73 1.52 2.24 -8.40
C PHE A 73 2.35 2.19 -9.67
N ASN A 74 2.84 3.37 -10.01
CA ASN A 74 3.90 3.60 -10.98
C ASN A 74 5.16 4.02 -10.21
N ASP A 75 6.33 3.88 -10.81
CA ASP A 75 7.61 4.35 -10.28
C ASP A 75 7.53 5.77 -9.71
N THR A 76 6.81 6.66 -10.41
CA THR A 76 6.67 8.08 -10.07
C THR A 76 5.66 8.38 -8.97
N ASN A 77 4.83 7.43 -8.56
CA ASN A 77 3.73 7.66 -7.62
C ASN A 77 4.23 8.17 -6.27
N GLU A 78 5.31 7.59 -5.72
CA GLU A 78 5.86 8.06 -4.45
C GLU A 78 6.31 9.52 -4.56
N GLY A 79 6.90 9.94 -5.68
CA GLY A 79 7.40 11.31 -5.83
C GLY A 79 6.31 12.36 -6.00
N TYR A 80 5.24 12.04 -6.74
CA TYR A 80 4.14 12.97 -7.01
C TYR A 80 3.07 13.00 -5.92
N THR A 81 2.76 11.84 -5.35
CA THR A 81 1.61 11.67 -4.45
C THR A 81 2.06 11.32 -3.03
N GLY A 82 3.12 10.52 -2.91
CA GLY A 82 3.49 9.83 -1.66
C GLY A 82 4.69 10.38 -0.89
N ALA A 83 5.31 11.46 -1.36
CA ALA A 83 6.72 11.76 -1.05
C ALA A 83 6.98 11.99 0.44
N TYR A 84 5.95 12.46 1.15
CA TYR A 84 6.00 12.84 2.56
C TYR A 84 4.91 12.14 3.37
N ARG A 85 4.35 11.03 2.88
CA ARG A 85 3.40 10.22 3.66
C ARG A 85 4.08 9.71 4.92
N ASP A 86 3.40 9.86 6.04
CA ASP A 86 3.74 9.18 7.27
C ASP A 86 3.17 7.76 7.29
N TRP A 87 3.30 7.09 8.44
CA TRP A 87 2.79 5.74 8.60
C TRP A 87 1.27 5.65 8.44
N ASP A 88 0.52 6.56 9.04
CA ASP A 88 -0.95 6.49 9.04
C ASP A 88 -1.50 6.66 7.61
N ALA A 89 -0.91 7.56 6.82
CA ALA A 89 -1.25 7.72 5.41
C ALA A 89 -0.89 6.48 4.57
N TRP A 90 0.24 5.81 4.86
CA TRP A 90 0.61 4.56 4.20
C TRP A 90 -0.31 3.40 4.58
N GLN A 91 -0.64 3.28 5.86
CA GLN A 91 -1.55 2.24 6.34
C GLN A 91 -2.93 2.38 5.68
N TYR A 92 -3.47 3.61 5.62
CA TYR A 92 -4.73 3.87 4.93
C TYR A 92 -4.66 3.52 3.44
N GLU A 93 -3.58 3.91 2.75
CA GLU A 93 -3.39 3.56 1.34
C GLU A 93 -3.38 2.03 1.12
N LEU A 94 -2.67 1.27 1.97
CA LEU A 94 -2.64 -0.20 1.89
C LEU A 94 -4.02 -0.83 2.17
N ASP A 95 -4.78 -0.28 3.11
CA ASP A 95 -6.15 -0.72 3.38
C ASP A 95 -7.08 -0.45 2.19
N VAL A 96 -6.97 0.73 1.57
CA VAL A 96 -7.69 1.08 0.34
C VAL A 96 -7.33 0.09 -0.79
N LEU A 97 -6.04 -0.15 -1.01
CA LEU A 97 -5.58 -1.13 -2.00
C LEU A 97 -6.18 -2.52 -1.75
N ALA A 98 -6.17 -2.99 -0.52
CA ALA A 98 -6.70 -4.30 -0.15
C ALA A 98 -8.22 -4.41 -0.33
N VAL A 99 -9.01 -3.40 0.04
CA VAL A 99 -10.47 -3.41 -0.18
C VAL A 99 -10.86 -3.31 -1.66
N HIS A 100 -9.96 -2.83 -2.52
CA HIS A 100 -10.10 -2.84 -3.97
C HIS A 100 -9.45 -4.05 -4.65
N GLY A 101 -8.94 -4.99 -3.86
CA GLY A 101 -8.44 -6.28 -4.35
C GLY A 101 -7.05 -6.23 -4.96
N VAL A 102 -6.24 -5.21 -4.72
CA VAL A 102 -4.82 -5.22 -5.09
C VAL A 102 -4.09 -6.29 -4.28
N ASN A 103 -3.12 -6.96 -4.91
CA ASN A 103 -2.26 -7.93 -4.22
C ASN A 103 -0.77 -7.83 -4.61
N ARG A 104 -0.42 -6.87 -5.48
CA ARG A 104 0.95 -6.52 -5.82
C ARG A 104 1.17 -5.02 -5.60
N VAL A 105 2.15 -4.64 -4.77
CA VAL A 105 2.39 -3.23 -4.41
C VAL A 105 3.85 -2.87 -4.63
N LEU A 106 4.10 -1.87 -5.50
CA LEU A 106 5.45 -1.33 -5.68
C LEU A 106 5.84 -0.43 -4.49
N VAL A 107 7.01 -0.68 -3.88
CA VAL A 107 7.55 0.12 -2.77
C VAL A 107 9.00 0.50 -3.06
N TYR A 108 9.27 1.81 -3.10
CA TYR A 108 10.63 2.36 -3.21
C TYR A 108 11.13 3.03 -1.92
N MET A 109 10.24 3.24 -0.96
CA MET A 109 10.58 3.74 0.37
C MET A 109 11.75 2.95 0.96
N GLY A 110 12.76 3.66 1.47
CA GLY A 110 13.96 3.06 2.06
C GLY A 110 15.05 2.62 1.08
N GLY A 111 14.80 2.64 -0.23
CA GLY A 111 15.81 2.32 -1.24
C GLY A 111 17.03 3.25 -1.18
N ASP A 112 16.83 4.51 -0.84
CA ASP A 112 17.89 5.51 -0.62
C ASP A 112 18.89 5.11 0.46
N ALA A 113 18.43 4.52 1.56
CA ALA A 113 19.32 4.00 2.61
C ALA A 113 20.17 2.83 2.09
N VAL A 114 19.58 1.94 1.28
CA VAL A 114 20.31 0.80 0.68
C VAL A 114 21.42 1.30 -0.25
N TYR A 115 21.12 2.27 -1.12
CA TYR A 115 22.14 2.88 -1.99
C TYR A 115 23.22 3.61 -1.19
N TYR A 116 22.83 4.37 -0.16
CA TYR A 116 23.75 5.03 0.76
C TYR A 116 24.75 4.02 1.35
N ASP A 117 24.27 2.95 1.97
CA ASP A 117 25.13 1.95 2.63
C ASP A 117 25.96 1.13 1.64
N THR A 118 25.40 0.81 0.47
CA THR A 118 26.09 0.03 -0.56
C THR A 118 27.30 0.81 -1.09
N PHE A 119 27.10 2.04 -1.56
CA PHE A 119 28.18 2.81 -2.20
C PHE A 119 29.27 3.23 -1.22
N ARG A 120 28.94 3.37 0.08
CA ARG A 120 29.94 3.56 1.12
C ARG A 120 30.93 2.39 1.24
N GLN A 121 30.54 1.17 0.85
CA GLN A 121 31.45 0.02 0.76
C GLN A 121 32.39 0.09 -0.46
N PHE A 122 32.11 0.98 -1.41
CA PHE A 122 32.91 1.23 -2.62
C PHE A 122 33.70 2.55 -2.55
N GLY A 123 33.89 3.10 -1.35
CA GLY A 123 34.80 4.23 -1.12
C GLY A 123 34.15 5.62 -1.16
N TYR A 124 32.83 5.72 -1.40
CA TYR A 124 32.12 7.00 -1.32
C TYR A 124 31.97 7.47 0.12
N THR A 125 32.20 8.76 0.34
CA THR A 125 32.06 9.42 1.65
C THR A 125 30.59 9.69 2.00
N ASP A 126 30.31 9.92 3.30
CA ASP A 126 28.99 10.37 3.76
C ASP A 126 28.52 11.63 3.02
N ALA A 127 29.43 12.58 2.79
CA ALA A 127 29.11 13.84 2.13
C ALA A 127 28.73 13.63 0.65
N GLU A 128 29.48 12.80 -0.07
CA GLU A 128 29.19 12.48 -1.49
C GLU A 128 27.85 11.78 -1.63
N MET A 129 27.57 10.76 -0.80
CA MET A 129 26.30 10.04 -0.89
C MET A 129 25.10 10.94 -0.56
N ARG A 130 25.19 11.77 0.48
CA ARG A 130 24.09 12.68 0.86
C ARG A 130 23.90 13.83 -0.13
N ALA A 131 24.92 14.18 -0.90
CA ALA A 131 24.79 15.14 -2.00
C ALA A 131 24.20 14.50 -3.28
N TRP A 132 24.47 13.21 -3.52
CA TRP A 132 23.99 12.47 -4.70
C TRP A 132 22.52 12.02 -4.57
N ILE A 133 22.06 11.68 -3.36
CA ILE A 133 20.67 11.27 -3.10
C ILE A 133 19.76 12.51 -3.04
N PRO A 134 18.65 12.57 -3.80
CA PRO A 134 17.75 13.71 -3.80
C PRO A 134 16.77 13.71 -2.62
N ALA A 135 16.08 14.85 -2.43
CA ALA A 135 14.94 14.92 -1.53
C ALA A 135 13.80 13.94 -1.91
N PRO A 136 12.91 13.55 -0.97
CA PRO A 136 11.91 12.48 -1.17
C PRO A 136 11.04 12.62 -2.43
N ALA A 137 10.60 13.84 -2.75
CA ALA A 137 9.77 14.10 -3.93
C ALA A 137 10.45 13.82 -5.28
N ARG A 138 11.77 13.60 -5.30
CA ARG A 138 12.54 13.30 -6.52
C ARG A 138 13.15 11.91 -6.54
N GLN A 139 12.89 11.09 -5.52
CA GLN A 139 13.38 9.71 -5.42
C GLN A 139 13.05 8.87 -6.66
N PRO A 140 11.83 8.91 -7.25
CA PRO A 140 11.54 8.13 -8.45
C PRO A 140 12.44 8.43 -9.65
N TRP A 141 12.69 9.71 -9.95
CA TRP A 141 13.51 10.09 -11.11
C TRP A 141 14.97 9.71 -10.92
N TRP A 142 15.43 9.70 -9.66
CA TRP A 142 16.76 9.23 -9.31
C TRP A 142 16.88 7.70 -9.41
N LEU A 143 15.89 6.93 -8.92
CA LEU A 143 15.86 5.47 -9.06
C LEU A 143 15.75 5.03 -10.54
N LEU A 144 15.03 5.80 -11.36
CA LEU A 144 14.98 5.65 -12.81
C LEU A 144 16.25 6.16 -13.52
N GLN A 145 17.26 6.60 -12.78
CA GLN A 145 18.56 7.06 -13.27
C GLN A 145 18.51 8.29 -14.20
N ASN A 146 17.43 9.07 -14.12
CA ASN A 146 17.25 10.28 -14.92
C ASN A 146 17.92 11.52 -14.31
N MET A 147 18.22 11.48 -13.01
CA MET A 147 18.84 12.59 -12.31
C MET A 147 19.66 12.13 -11.10
N SER A 148 20.43 13.05 -10.54
CA SER A 148 21.08 12.91 -9.23
C SER A 148 21.07 14.24 -8.50
N GLY A 149 21.14 14.18 -7.17
CA GLY A 149 20.94 15.33 -6.30
C GLY A 149 19.60 15.99 -6.53
N PHE A 150 19.43 17.20 -5.97
CA PHE A 150 18.23 18.07 -5.99
C PHE A 150 17.53 18.16 -4.63
N GLY A 151 17.48 19.38 -4.07
CA GLY A 151 16.87 19.66 -2.77
C GLY A 151 17.66 19.15 -1.55
N GLY A 152 18.95 18.83 -1.72
CA GLY A 152 19.83 18.27 -0.70
C GLY A 152 20.89 19.26 -0.14
N PRO A 153 21.89 18.74 0.62
CA PRO A 153 22.10 17.31 0.92
C PRO A 153 21.06 16.76 1.89
N VAL A 154 20.65 15.51 1.69
CA VAL A 154 19.75 14.84 2.64
C VAL A 154 20.45 14.60 3.99
N SER A 155 19.69 14.55 5.08
CA SER A 155 20.24 14.21 6.40
C SER A 155 20.25 12.70 6.62
N ARG A 156 21.19 12.20 7.45
CA ARG A 156 21.17 10.78 7.86
C ARG A 156 19.87 10.41 8.58
N GLN A 157 19.36 11.32 9.41
CA GLN A 157 18.08 11.15 10.08
C GLN A 157 16.92 10.93 9.09
N LEU A 158 16.93 11.58 7.93
CA LEU A 158 15.91 11.35 6.91
C LEU A 158 16.01 9.94 6.30
N LEU A 159 17.23 9.49 5.99
CA LEU A 159 17.48 8.14 5.48
C LEU A 159 17.01 7.08 6.49
N GLU A 160 17.38 7.23 7.76
CA GLU A 160 16.97 6.33 8.85
C GLU A 160 15.46 6.29 9.02
N LYS A 161 14.79 7.46 8.99
CA LYS A 161 13.32 7.54 9.08
C LYS A 161 12.63 6.84 7.91
N ARG A 162 13.14 7.01 6.69
CA ARG A 162 12.58 6.38 5.48
C ARG A 162 12.78 4.87 5.50
N ALA A 163 13.94 4.38 5.93
CA ALA A 163 14.19 2.95 6.11
C ALA A 163 13.25 2.34 7.16
N ALA A 164 13.11 2.97 8.34
CA ALA A 164 12.20 2.49 9.39
C ALA A 164 10.72 2.50 8.95
N LEU A 165 10.32 3.47 8.13
CA LEU A 165 8.97 3.50 7.54
C LEU A 165 8.79 2.38 6.51
N ALA A 166 9.80 2.07 5.70
CA ALA A 166 9.77 0.98 4.74
C ALA A 166 9.52 -0.37 5.41
N GLU A 167 10.17 -0.65 6.54
CA GLU A 167 9.95 -1.87 7.32
C GLU A 167 8.48 -2.03 7.71
N LYS A 168 7.86 -0.98 8.26
CA LYS A 168 6.43 -1.00 8.63
C LYS A 168 5.52 -1.25 7.42
N ILE A 169 5.80 -0.61 6.28
CA ILE A 169 5.04 -0.77 5.04
C ILE A 169 5.11 -2.23 4.57
N ILE A 170 6.31 -2.79 4.51
CA ILE A 170 6.54 -4.15 4.04
C ILE A 170 5.87 -5.17 4.96
N ASP A 171 5.97 -4.98 6.28
CA ASP A 171 5.31 -5.87 7.24
C ASP A 171 3.79 -5.83 7.09
N ARG A 172 3.19 -4.65 6.90
CA ARG A 172 1.75 -4.54 6.65
C ARG A 172 1.31 -5.14 5.32
N ILE A 173 2.10 -5.01 4.26
CA ILE A 173 1.85 -5.70 2.98
C ILE A 173 1.78 -7.22 3.20
N ARG A 174 2.72 -7.76 3.97
CA ARG A 174 2.77 -9.20 4.31
C ARG A 174 1.60 -9.63 5.18
N ASP A 175 1.24 -8.85 6.19
CA ASP A 175 0.08 -9.10 7.07
C ASP A 175 -1.23 -9.16 6.28
N LEU A 176 -1.33 -8.35 5.22
CA LEU A 176 -2.47 -8.37 4.30
C LEU A 176 -2.43 -9.54 3.31
N GLY A 177 -1.36 -10.34 3.27
CA GLY A 177 -1.17 -11.39 2.28
C GLY A 177 -0.93 -10.86 0.86
N MET A 178 -0.45 -9.62 0.75
CA MET A 178 0.00 -9.00 -0.49
C MET A 178 1.52 -9.17 -0.64
N THR A 179 2.06 -8.82 -1.81
CA THR A 179 3.52 -8.80 -2.05
C THR A 179 3.97 -7.53 -2.74
#